data_AF-A0A2M8NFY7-F1
#
_entry.id   AF-A0A2M8NFY7-F1
#
_cell.length_a   1.000
_cell.length_b   1.000
_cell.length_c   1.000
_cell.angle_alpha   90.00
_cell.angle_beta   90.00
_cell.angle_gamma   90.00
#
_symmetry.space_group_name_H-M   'P 1'
#
loop_
_entity.id
_entity.type
_entity.pdbx_description
1 polymer ?
#
loop_
_entity_poly.entity_id
_entity_poly.type
_entity_poly.pdbx_seq_one_letter_code
_entity_poly.pdbx_strand_id
1 'polypeptide(L)'
;MLPPPQTGKRDPLRLKLDDLIEIFASEEQHDERSAKGAQARRTHQVLTAHLLGMSPLLAKEIVFRAAGKADQKAEDVNFERLHSALHDVVDPLGRRMWQPGVCQDERGQVTAYSVYLLTCIPGWHRVDSISQALTVFYSAPVGEEAYTAGKQPIRDAIAEARAKLSARLASLR
;
A
#
# COMPACT_ATOMS: atom_id res chain seq x y z
N MET A 1 -25.79 -10.24 2.99
CA MET A 1 -24.88 -9.43 3.82
C MET A 1 -24.65 -8.12 3.07
N LEU A 2 -25.03 -6.97 3.64
CA LEU A 2 -24.74 -5.67 3.01
C LEU A 2 -23.24 -5.36 3.19
N PRO A 3 -22.57 -4.75 2.20
CA PRO A 3 -21.19 -4.31 2.35
C PRO A 3 -21.06 -3.32 3.51
N PRO A 4 -19.89 -3.26 4.17
CA PRO A 4 -19.67 -2.26 5.22
C PRO A 4 -19.93 -0.85 4.67
N PRO A 5 -20.60 0.03 5.43
CA PRO A 5 -20.91 1.38 4.97
C PRO A 5 -19.60 2.14 4.72
N GLN A 6 -19.39 2.53 3.46
CA GLN A 6 -18.29 3.42 3.07
C GLN A 6 -18.80 4.86 3.13
N THR A 7 -18.98 5.38 4.34
CA THR A 7 -19.50 6.74 4.53
C THR A 7 -18.38 7.76 4.30
N GLY A 8 -18.64 8.79 3.50
CA GLY A 8 -17.79 9.99 3.37
C GLY A 8 -16.68 9.93 2.34
N LYS A 9 -16.44 8.79 1.66
CA LYS A 9 -15.41 8.70 0.61
C LYS A 9 -15.96 9.04 -0.78
N ARG A 10 -15.18 9.77 -1.58
CA ARG A 10 -15.51 10.17 -2.97
C ARG A 10 -14.92 9.18 -3.99
N ASP A 11 -15.59 9.05 -5.14
CA ASP A 11 -15.13 8.23 -6.26
C ASP A 11 -14.02 8.97 -7.03
N PRO A 12 -12.78 8.42 -7.09
CA PRO A 12 -11.68 9.09 -7.78
C PRO A 12 -11.88 9.22 -9.30
N LEU A 13 -12.74 8.40 -9.93
CA LEU A 13 -13.03 8.51 -11.37
C LEU A 13 -13.96 9.68 -11.72
N ARG A 14 -14.61 10.28 -10.72
CA ARG A 14 -15.58 11.38 -10.89
C ARG A 14 -15.18 12.65 -10.15
N LEU A 15 -14.00 12.64 -9.54
CA LEU A 15 -13.51 13.70 -8.67
C LEU A 15 -13.17 14.95 -9.50
N LYS A 16 -13.73 16.09 -9.13
CA LYS A 16 -13.40 17.39 -9.73
C LYS A 16 -12.31 18.11 -8.93
N LEU A 17 -11.77 19.18 -9.51
CA LEU A 17 -10.80 20.05 -8.83
C LEU A 17 -11.40 20.66 -7.55
N ASP A 18 -12.62 21.20 -7.62
CA ASP A 18 -13.32 21.77 -6.47
C ASP A 18 -13.51 20.73 -5.36
N ASP A 19 -13.75 19.47 -5.74
CA ASP A 19 -13.90 18.39 -4.77
C ASP A 19 -12.61 18.16 -3.97
N LEU A 20 -11.44 18.28 -4.61
CA LEU A 20 -10.15 18.18 -3.93
C LEU A 20 -9.93 19.35 -2.98
N ILE A 21 -10.25 20.57 -3.41
CA ILE A 21 -10.10 21.76 -2.57
C ILE A 21 -10.95 21.62 -1.30
N GLU A 22 -12.21 21.20 -1.44
CA GLU A 22 -13.11 20.95 -0.30
C GLU A 22 -12.57 19.89 0.67
N ILE A 23 -12.04 18.77 0.15
CA ILE A 23 -11.46 17.71 0.98
C ILE A 23 -10.34 18.29 1.86
N PHE A 24 -9.40 19.04 1.27
CA PHE A 24 -8.24 19.56 1.99
C PHE A 24 -8.62 20.68 2.96
N ALA A 25 -9.56 21.56 2.59
CA ALA A 25 -10.09 22.58 3.50
C ALA A 25 -10.78 21.97 4.73
N SER A 26 -11.49 20.84 4.56
CA SER A 26 -12.13 20.15 5.69
C SER A 26 -11.13 19.52 6.67
N GLU A 27 -9.97 19.10 6.18
CA GLU A 27 -8.90 18.52 6.99
C GLU A 27 -8.16 19.59 7.80
N GLU A 28 -7.87 20.75 7.19
CA GLU A 28 -7.23 21.88 7.87
C GLU A 28 -8.05 22.34 9.10
N GLN A 29 -9.38 22.45 8.94
CA GLN A 29 -10.30 22.79 10.02
C GLN A 29 -10.38 21.73 11.13
N HIS A 30 -10.11 20.47 10.81
CA HIS A 30 -10.15 19.37 11.77
C HIS A 30 -8.84 19.28 12.57
N ASP A 31 -7.70 19.55 11.91
CA ASP A 31 -6.38 19.59 12.54
C ASP A 31 -6.24 20.78 13.51
N GLU A 32 -6.78 21.95 13.18
CA GLU A 32 -6.82 23.12 14.09
C GLU A 32 -7.57 22.85 15.41
N ARG A 33 -8.56 21.94 15.39
CA ARG A 33 -9.38 21.59 16.57
C ARG A 33 -8.73 20.51 17.45
N SER A 34 -7.71 19.81 16.95
CA SER A 34 -7.09 18.69 17.66
C SER A 34 -5.92 19.19 18.53
N ALA A 35 -6.12 19.26 19.85
CA ALA A 35 -5.15 19.78 20.84
C ALA A 35 -3.85 18.95 21.00
N LYS A 36 -3.57 17.98 20.11
CA LYS A 36 -2.35 17.16 20.10
C LYS A 36 -1.52 17.54 18.88
N GLY A 37 -0.59 18.48 19.10
CA GLY A 37 0.58 18.82 18.26
C GLY A 37 0.44 18.49 16.77
N ALA A 38 0.05 19.49 15.98
CA ALA A 38 -0.12 19.44 14.53
C ALA A 38 1.12 18.90 13.81
N GLN A 39 1.22 17.57 13.70
CA GLN A 39 2.09 16.96 12.71
C GLN A 39 1.40 17.18 11.37
N ALA A 40 1.91 18.14 10.59
CA ALA A 40 1.37 18.47 9.27
C ALA A 40 1.13 17.19 8.46
N ARG A 41 -0.14 16.91 8.18
CA ARG A 41 -0.58 15.69 7.50
C ARG A 41 0.02 15.64 6.10
N ARG A 42 0.36 14.45 5.62
CA ARG A 42 0.92 14.27 4.26
C ARG A 42 -0.22 14.20 3.24
N THR A 43 0.00 14.76 2.05
CA THR A 43 -1.00 14.77 0.96
C THR A 43 -1.53 13.37 0.66
N HIS A 44 -0.65 12.37 0.62
CA HIS A 44 -1.05 10.98 0.34
C HIS A 44 -1.97 10.38 1.43
N GLN A 45 -1.86 10.85 2.68
CA GLN A 45 -2.72 10.41 3.79
C GLN A 45 -4.13 10.98 3.66
N VAL A 46 -4.25 12.23 3.19
CA VAL A 46 -5.53 12.87 2.90
C VAL A 46 -6.24 12.11 1.77
N LEU A 47 -5.55 11.84 0.66
CA LEU A 47 -6.13 11.08 -0.46
C LEU A 47 -6.61 9.68 -0.04
N THR A 48 -5.82 8.95 0.76
CA THR A 48 -6.19 7.61 1.23
C THR A 48 -7.42 7.62 2.15
N ALA A 49 -7.56 8.68 2.96
CA ALA A 49 -8.69 8.84 3.86
C ALA A 49 -10.00 9.13 3.12
N HIS A 50 -9.95 9.97 2.08
CA HIS A 50 -11.14 10.52 1.44
C HIS A 50 -11.54 9.88 0.11
N LEU A 51 -10.67 9.08 -0.52
CA LEU A 51 -10.96 8.49 -1.83
C LEU A 51 -11.19 6.98 -1.75
N LEU A 52 -12.18 6.51 -2.51
CA LEU A 52 -12.52 5.09 -2.64
C LEU A 52 -11.42 4.31 -3.37
N GLY A 53 -11.10 3.12 -2.88
CA GLY A 53 -10.13 2.22 -3.51
C GLY A 53 -8.67 2.74 -3.52
N MET A 54 -8.40 3.85 -2.85
CA MET A 54 -7.09 4.49 -2.83
C MET A 54 -6.15 3.76 -1.85
N SER A 55 -5.11 3.11 -2.36
CA SER A 55 -4.06 2.51 -1.52
C SER A 55 -2.98 3.55 -1.16
N PRO A 56 -2.23 3.36 -0.06
CA PRO A 56 -1.12 4.24 0.27
C PRO A 56 -0.05 4.35 -0.83
N LEU A 57 0.18 3.26 -1.57
CA LEU A 57 1.12 3.25 -2.70
C LEU A 57 0.60 4.09 -3.87
N LEU A 58 -0.68 3.92 -4.23
CA LEU A 58 -1.32 4.69 -5.29
C LEU A 58 -1.32 6.19 -4.95
N ALA A 59 -1.67 6.54 -3.72
CA ALA A 59 -1.68 7.93 -3.28
C ALA A 59 -0.27 8.55 -3.34
N LYS A 60 0.77 7.81 -2.92
CA LYS A 60 2.17 8.27 -3.02
C LYS A 60 2.62 8.47 -4.46
N GLU A 61 2.24 7.57 -5.36
CA GLU A 61 2.53 7.71 -6.79
C GLU A 61 1.90 8.97 -7.39
N ILE A 62 0.62 9.23 -7.09
CA ILE A 62 -0.09 10.43 -7.55
C ILE A 62 0.58 11.70 -7.02
N VAL A 63 0.90 11.74 -5.73
CA VAL A 63 1.57 12.90 -5.11
C VAL A 63 2.97 13.10 -5.70
N PHE A 64 3.72 12.01 -5.92
CA PHE A 64 5.04 12.08 -6.55
C PHE A 64 4.97 12.62 -7.98
N ARG A 65 3.98 12.23 -8.79
CA ARG A 65 3.78 12.79 -10.14
C ARG A 65 3.45 14.28 -10.11
N ALA A 66 2.69 14.73 -9.13
CA ALA A 66 2.31 16.13 -9.00
C ALA A 66 3.44 17.05 -8.48
N ALA A 67 4.22 16.55 -7.52
CA ALA A 67 5.15 17.37 -6.73
C ALA A 67 6.63 16.93 -6.78
N GLY A 68 6.93 15.79 -7.38
CA GLY A 68 8.26 15.17 -7.38
C GLY A 68 8.69 14.59 -6.03
N LYS A 69 7.82 14.61 -5.01
CA LYS A 69 8.09 14.14 -3.64
C LYS A 69 6.85 13.48 -3.06
N ALA A 70 6.94 12.20 -2.72
CA ALA A 70 5.79 11.41 -2.25
C ALA A 70 5.31 11.80 -0.83
N ASP A 71 6.16 12.44 -0.04
CA ASP A 71 5.91 12.87 1.34
C ASP A 71 5.59 14.38 1.45
N GLN A 72 5.11 15.00 0.37
CA GLN A 72 4.62 16.39 0.40
C GLN A 72 3.60 16.59 1.53
N LYS A 73 3.70 17.72 2.23
CA LYS A 73 2.70 18.12 3.22
C LYS A 73 1.42 18.57 2.52
N ALA A 74 0.28 18.38 3.19
CA ALA A 74 -1.03 18.78 2.66
C ALA A 74 -1.14 20.30 2.43
N GLU A 75 -0.45 21.11 3.24
CA GLU A 75 -0.40 22.58 3.12
C GLU A 75 0.32 23.07 1.85
N ASP A 76 1.24 22.28 1.30
CA ASP A 76 2.09 22.67 0.16
C ASP A 76 1.48 22.24 -1.20
N VAL A 77 0.22 21.77 -1.22
CA VAL A 77 -0.40 21.17 -2.41
C VAL A 77 -0.68 22.21 -3.48
N ASN A 78 -0.27 21.91 -4.71
CA ASN A 78 -0.84 22.53 -5.90
C ASN A 78 -2.00 21.64 -6.40
N PHE A 79 -3.23 22.11 -6.23
CA PHE A 79 -4.44 21.33 -6.50
C PHE A 79 -4.60 20.95 -7.98
N GLU A 80 -4.23 21.84 -8.90
CA GLU A 80 -4.34 21.61 -10.35
C GLU A 80 -3.40 20.48 -10.80
N ARG A 81 -2.15 20.52 -10.34
CA ARG A 81 -1.17 19.46 -10.60
C ARG A 81 -1.57 18.14 -9.97
N LEU A 82 -2.10 18.18 -8.74
CA LEU A 82 -2.57 16.99 -8.04
C LEU A 82 -3.76 16.35 -8.76
N HIS A 83 -4.73 17.16 -9.19
CA HIS A 83 -5.91 16.73 -9.94
C HIS A 83 -5.52 16.10 -11.28
N SER A 84 -4.64 16.75 -12.04
CA SER A 84 -4.10 16.21 -13.30
C SER A 84 -3.39 14.87 -13.07
N ALA A 85 -2.46 14.81 -12.10
CA ALA A 85 -1.73 13.59 -11.79
C ALA A 85 -2.64 12.44 -11.33
N LEU A 86 -3.70 12.75 -10.60
CA LEU A 86 -4.71 11.77 -10.19
C LEU A 86 -5.40 11.15 -11.41
N HIS A 87 -5.87 11.97 -12.35
CA HIS A 87 -6.53 11.48 -13.56
C HIS A 87 -5.58 10.71 -14.48
N ASP A 88 -4.33 11.16 -14.63
CA ASP A 88 -3.32 10.46 -15.42
C ASP A 88 -3.06 9.02 -14.95
N VAL A 89 -3.25 8.77 -13.65
CA VAL A 89 -3.12 7.42 -13.08
C VAL A 89 -4.46 6.67 -13.09
N VAL A 90 -5.55 7.31 -12.67
CA VAL A 90 -6.82 6.64 -12.38
C VAL A 90 -7.66 6.38 -13.65
N ASP A 91 -7.64 7.28 -14.63
CA ASP A 91 -8.44 7.12 -15.86
C ASP A 91 -8.06 5.85 -16.65
N PRO A 92 -6.76 5.54 -16.89
CA PRO A 92 -6.37 4.28 -17.53
C PRO A 92 -6.82 3.05 -16.74
N LEU A 93 -6.84 3.11 -15.41
CA LEU A 93 -7.27 2.01 -14.56
C LEU A 93 -8.77 1.74 -14.71
N GLY A 94 -9.59 2.79 -14.75
CA GLY A 94 -11.03 2.69 -15.03
C GLY A 94 -11.33 2.12 -16.41
N ARG A 95 -10.49 2.42 -17.40
CA ARG A 95 -10.59 1.90 -18.78
C ARG A 95 -9.96 0.51 -18.97
N ARG A 96 -9.46 -0.13 -17.90
CA ARG A 96 -8.75 -1.42 -17.92
C ARG A 96 -7.49 -1.43 -18.79
N MET A 97 -6.87 -0.26 -19.00
CA MET A 97 -5.59 -0.12 -19.70
C MET A 97 -4.42 -0.40 -18.74
N TRP A 98 -4.43 -1.59 -18.16
CA TRP A 98 -3.48 -1.98 -17.11
C TRP A 98 -2.09 -2.26 -17.69
N GLN A 99 -1.09 -1.84 -16.93
CA GLN A 99 0.32 -2.09 -17.20
C GLN A 99 0.94 -2.78 -15.98
N PRO A 100 0.77 -4.11 -15.86
CA PRO A 100 1.34 -4.86 -14.75
C PRO A 100 2.85 -4.70 -14.69
N GLY A 101 3.38 -4.43 -13.50
CA GLY A 101 4.80 -4.26 -13.29
C GLY A 101 5.20 -4.42 -11.83
N VAL A 102 6.50 -4.57 -11.63
CA VAL A 102 7.11 -4.74 -10.30
C VAL A 102 8.29 -3.79 -10.13
N CYS A 103 8.54 -3.36 -8.91
CA CYS A 103 9.75 -2.63 -8.53
C CYS A 103 10.75 -3.60 -7.88
N GLN A 104 12.00 -3.55 -8.31
CA GLN A 104 13.11 -4.29 -7.71
C GLN A 104 14.13 -3.32 -7.11
N ASP A 105 14.66 -3.68 -5.95
CA ASP A 105 15.81 -2.98 -5.37
C ASP A 105 17.14 -3.40 -6.03
N GLU A 106 18.24 -2.80 -5.59
CA GLU A 106 19.59 -3.08 -6.10
C GLU A 106 20.03 -4.54 -5.89
N ARG A 107 19.38 -5.28 -4.97
CA ARG A 107 19.65 -6.70 -4.69
C ARG A 107 18.76 -7.63 -5.50
N GLY A 108 17.91 -7.08 -6.37
CA GLY A 108 16.92 -7.83 -7.15
C GLY A 108 15.71 -8.27 -6.34
N GLN A 109 15.54 -7.80 -5.10
CA GLN A 109 14.38 -8.10 -4.28
C GLN A 109 13.18 -7.25 -4.73
N VAL A 110 12.04 -7.90 -4.90
CA VAL A 110 10.81 -7.23 -5.31
C VAL A 110 10.21 -6.50 -4.12
N THR A 111 10.07 -5.18 -4.23
CA THR A 111 9.63 -4.31 -3.12
C THR A 111 8.18 -3.84 -3.27
N ALA A 112 7.68 -3.76 -4.50
CA ALA A 112 6.31 -3.36 -4.80
C ALA A 112 5.85 -3.95 -6.14
N TYR A 113 4.54 -4.02 -6.32
CA TYR A 113 3.91 -4.34 -7.61
C TYR A 113 2.69 -3.45 -7.81
N SER A 114 2.30 -3.24 -9.07
CA SER A 114 1.08 -2.52 -9.40
C SER A 114 0.61 -2.84 -10.83
N VAL A 115 -0.57 -2.33 -11.19
CA VAL A 115 -1.15 -2.40 -12.54
C VAL A 115 -0.96 -1.10 -13.33
N TYR A 116 -0.08 -0.23 -12.86
CA TYR A 116 0.28 1.05 -13.47
C TYR A 116 1.78 1.27 -13.34
N LEU A 117 2.34 2.23 -14.08
CA LEU A 117 3.74 2.61 -13.92
C LEU A 117 3.95 3.24 -12.54
N LEU A 118 4.92 2.73 -11.77
CA LEU A 118 5.40 3.39 -10.56
C LEU A 118 6.64 4.23 -10.89
N THR A 119 6.59 5.50 -10.51
CA THR A 119 7.68 6.47 -10.68
C THR A 119 8.25 6.91 -9.33
N CYS A 120 7.46 6.80 -8.25
CA CYS A 120 7.88 7.12 -6.89
C CYS A 120 8.90 6.13 -6.30
N ILE A 121 9.01 4.93 -6.86
CA ILE A 121 9.95 3.88 -6.44
C ILE A 121 10.79 3.50 -7.67
N PRO A 122 12.14 3.53 -7.58
CA PRO A 122 13.00 3.14 -8.68
C PRO A 122 12.92 1.63 -8.97
N GLY A 123 13.48 1.22 -10.11
CA GLY A 123 13.57 -0.20 -10.47
C GLY A 123 12.26 -0.82 -10.97
N TRP A 124 11.30 0.01 -11.39
CA TRP A 124 10.08 -0.48 -12.02
C TRP A 124 10.36 -1.07 -13.39
N HIS A 125 9.81 -2.25 -13.66
CA HIS A 125 9.75 -2.83 -15.00
C HIS A 125 8.43 -3.59 -15.20
N ARG A 126 8.03 -3.68 -16.46
CA ARG A 126 6.77 -4.32 -16.88
C ARG A 126 6.90 -5.84 -16.84
N VAL A 127 5.79 -6.51 -16.52
CA VAL A 127 5.63 -7.97 -16.63
C VAL A 127 4.38 -8.30 -17.47
N ASP A 128 4.22 -9.55 -17.87
CA ASP A 128 3.20 -9.97 -18.83
C ASP A 128 1.78 -9.92 -18.24
N SER A 129 1.65 -10.16 -16.93
CA SER A 129 0.35 -10.18 -16.26
C SER A 129 0.41 -9.78 -14.78
N ILE A 130 -0.73 -9.38 -14.22
CA ILE A 130 -0.85 -9.11 -12.78
C ILE A 130 -0.61 -10.37 -11.94
N SER A 131 -1.01 -11.54 -12.45
CA SER A 131 -0.74 -12.83 -11.81
C SER A 131 0.76 -13.10 -11.71
N GLN A 132 1.51 -12.82 -12.78
CA GLN A 132 2.98 -12.92 -12.75
C GLN A 132 3.60 -11.94 -11.76
N ALA A 133 3.12 -10.68 -11.72
CA ALA A 133 3.59 -9.69 -10.74
C ALA A 133 3.39 -10.18 -9.29
N LEU A 134 2.22 -10.75 -9.01
CA LEU A 134 1.87 -11.35 -7.71
C LEU A 134 2.75 -12.57 -7.41
N THR A 135 2.94 -13.47 -8.36
CA THR A 135 3.83 -14.62 -8.20
C THR A 135 5.22 -14.16 -7.85
N VAL A 136 5.79 -13.22 -8.61
CA VAL A 136 7.15 -12.69 -8.37
C VAL A 136 7.25 -12.00 -7.01
N PHE A 137 6.26 -11.20 -6.60
CA PHE A 137 6.25 -10.53 -5.30
C PHE A 137 6.15 -11.50 -4.10
N TYR A 138 5.25 -12.49 -4.17
CA TYR A 138 5.03 -13.44 -3.07
C TYR A 138 5.98 -14.65 -3.09
N SER A 139 6.60 -14.95 -4.23
CA SER A 139 7.58 -16.04 -4.40
C SER A 139 9.02 -15.56 -4.30
N ALA A 140 9.26 -14.24 -4.33
CA ALA A 140 10.51 -13.70 -3.84
C ALA A 140 10.75 -14.33 -2.46
N PRO A 141 11.96 -14.85 -2.16
CA PRO A 141 12.27 -15.35 -0.84
C PRO A 141 12.21 -14.18 0.15
N VAL A 142 11.01 -13.87 0.61
CA VAL A 142 10.78 -13.22 1.89
C VAL A 142 11.40 -14.20 2.86
N GLY A 143 12.57 -13.84 3.37
CA GLY A 143 13.52 -14.74 4.02
C GLY A 143 12.84 -15.79 4.89
N GLU A 144 13.48 -16.97 4.97
CA GLU A 144 13.03 -18.16 5.71
C GLU A 144 12.39 -17.88 7.09
N GLU A 145 12.60 -16.70 7.69
CA GLU A 145 12.06 -16.18 8.94
C GLU A 145 10.53 -15.93 8.97
N ALA A 146 9.89 -15.45 7.89
CA ALA A 146 8.45 -15.09 7.96
C ALA A 146 7.53 -16.33 7.94
N TYR A 147 7.93 -17.38 7.22
CA TYR A 147 7.20 -18.65 7.16
C TYR A 147 7.57 -19.61 8.30
N THR A 148 8.75 -19.44 8.91
CA THR A 148 9.15 -20.17 10.13
C THR A 148 8.51 -19.61 11.40
N ALA A 149 8.36 -18.28 11.52
CA ALA A 149 7.78 -17.65 12.72
C ALA A 149 6.37 -18.15 13.06
N GLY A 150 5.52 -18.43 12.06
CA GLY A 150 4.18 -18.97 12.28
C GLY A 150 4.12 -20.46 12.64
N LYS A 151 5.17 -21.24 12.34
CA LYS A 151 5.26 -22.69 12.61
C LYS A 151 6.14 -23.04 13.81
N GLN A 152 6.86 -22.07 14.37
CA GLN A 152 7.67 -22.23 15.57
C GLN A 152 6.91 -22.89 16.74
N PRO A 153 5.69 -22.43 17.12
CA PRO A 153 4.97 -23.06 18.23
C PRO A 153 4.57 -24.52 17.95
N ILE A 154 4.35 -24.87 16.68
CA ILE A 154 4.01 -26.24 16.27
C ILE A 154 5.26 -27.13 16.31
N ARG A 155 6.42 -26.62 15.88
CA ARG A 155 7.69 -27.36 15.93
C ARG A 155 8.14 -27.59 17.37
N ASP A 156 7.98 -26.61 18.24
CA ASP A 156 8.31 -26.72 19.66
C ASP A 156 7.44 -27.78 20.34
N ALA A 157 6.13 -27.80 20.04
CA ALA A 157 5.20 -28.82 20.54
C ALA A 157 5.56 -30.24 20.06
N ILE A 158 5.97 -30.40 18.80
CA ILE A 158 6.41 -31.69 18.25
C ILE A 158 7.73 -32.14 18.89
N ALA A 159 8.68 -31.23 19.10
CA ALA A 159 9.96 -31.52 19.73
C ALA A 159 9.76 -31.98 21.19
N GLU A 160 8.93 -31.28 21.94
CA GLU A 160 8.58 -31.64 23.33
C GLU A 160 7.89 -33.01 23.40
N ALA A 161 6.93 -33.27 22.49
CA ALA A 161 6.26 -34.56 22.41
C ALA A 161 7.24 -35.71 22.09
N ARG A 162 8.18 -35.50 21.16
CA ARG A 162 9.22 -36.48 20.82
C ARG A 162 10.16 -36.73 22.01
N ALA A 163 10.55 -35.69 22.73
CA ALA A 163 11.40 -35.81 23.92
C ALA A 163 10.73 -36.58 25.07
N LYS A 164 9.43 -36.35 25.31
CA LYS A 164 8.65 -37.10 26.30
C LYS A 164 8.52 -38.57 25.94
N LEU A 165 8.31 -38.87 24.66
CA LEU A 165 8.18 -40.25 24.18
C LEU A 165 9.51 -41.00 24.23
N SER A 166 10.62 -40.36 23.85
CA SER A 166 11.95 -40.97 23.90
C SER A 166 12.41 -41.22 25.33
N ALA A 167 12.13 -40.32 26.27
CA ALA A 167 12.41 -40.52 27.70
C ALA A 167 11.61 -41.71 28.29
N ARG A 168 10.33 -41.86 27.91
CA ARG A 168 9.53 -43.03 28.32
C ARG A 168 10.06 -44.33 27.74
N LEU A 169 10.47 -44.33 26.47
CA LEU A 169 11.10 -45.51 25.85
C LEU A 169 12.44 -45.87 26.51
N ALA A 170 13.21 -44.88 26.95
CA ALA A 170 14.46 -45.10 27.68
C ALA A 170 14.22 -45.67 29.08
N SER A 171 13.14 -45.31 29.76
CA SER A 171 12.77 -45.86 31.08
C SER A 171 12.16 -47.27 31.04
N LEU A 172 11.84 -47.77 29.85
CA LEU A 172 11.25 -49.11 29.61
C LEU A 172 12.30 -50.13 29.13
N ARG A 173 13.57 -49.72 29.04
CA ARG A 173 14.74 -50.60 28.86
C ARG A 173 15.48 -50.74 30.17
#